data_AF-A0A1Q3CAW6-F1
#
_entry.id   AF-A0A1Q3CAW6-F1
#
_cell.length_a   1.000
_cell.length_b   1.000
_cell.length_c   1.000
_cell.angle_alpha   90.00
_cell.angle_beta   90.00
_cell.angle_gamma   90.00
#
_symmetry.space_group_name_H-M   'P 1'
#
loop_
_entity.id
_entity.type
_entity.pdbx_description
1 polymer ?
#
loop_
_entity_poly.entity_id
_entity_poly.type
_entity_poly.pdbx_seq_one_letter_code
_entity_poly.pdbx_strand_id
1 'polypeptide(L)'
;MARQELWGGMRRVACNFSSLPWAILGDFNVSRSVQEQLGGKPGLSKAMLEFKACIRDCEIEDIRQTGCFYTWNNKRSGRELITKKLDRVMGNWLWFQQVVHLQAHFHAPGISDHSPAELHLRFHPPGLGRAFKFLNIWVSHPSFLGIFRQVWAAEVSGTPLEVVAKKLKLLKPALQRLHSDHFKNPTSLVS
;
A
#
# COMPACT_ATOMS: atom_id res chain seq x y z
N MET A 1 -6.17 23.74 -2.37
CA MET A 1 -4.71 23.98 -2.37
C MET A 1 -4.00 23.03 -1.40
N ALA A 2 -4.23 23.08 -0.09
CA ALA A 2 -3.50 22.25 0.90
C ALA A 2 -3.42 20.73 0.60
N ARG A 3 -4.51 20.06 0.20
CA ARG A 3 -4.47 18.61 -0.13
C ARG A 3 -3.61 18.31 -1.37
N GLN A 4 -3.69 19.14 -2.40
CA GLN A 4 -2.90 18.94 -3.63
C GLN A 4 -1.41 19.13 -3.37
N GLU A 5 -1.05 20.07 -2.50
CA GLU A 5 0.33 20.26 -2.05
C GLU A 5 0.84 19.04 -1.27
N LEU A 6 0.02 18.47 -0.37
CA LEU A 6 0.34 17.23 0.33
C LEU A 6 0.57 16.08 -0.66
N TRP A 7 -0.32 15.89 -1.65
CA TRP A 7 -0.17 14.88 -2.70
C TRP A 7 1.11 15.08 -3.51
N GLY A 8 1.44 16.32 -3.86
CA GLY A 8 2.71 16.66 -4.50
C GLY A 8 3.90 16.31 -3.62
N GLY A 9 3.83 16.60 -2.31
CA GLY A 9 4.85 16.25 -1.32
C GLY A 9 5.08 14.75 -1.22
N MET A 10 4.00 13.96 -1.15
CA MET A 10 4.09 12.51 -1.10
C MET A 10 4.75 11.93 -2.36
N ARG A 11 4.40 12.44 -3.55
CA ARG A 11 5.05 12.02 -4.80
C ARG A 11 6.54 12.37 -4.82
N ARG A 12 6.92 13.55 -4.31
CA ARG A 12 8.34 13.93 -4.17
C ARG A 12 9.09 12.98 -3.24
N VAL A 13 8.50 12.62 -2.09
CA VAL A 13 9.07 11.63 -1.17
C VAL A 13 9.20 10.27 -1.86
N ALA A 14 8.16 9.81 -2.58
CA ALA A 14 8.19 8.56 -3.31
C ALA A 14 9.33 8.53 -4.36
N CYS A 15 9.53 9.62 -5.10
CA CYS A 15 10.65 9.73 -6.05
C CYS A 15 12.01 9.73 -5.33
N ASN A 16 12.19 10.58 -4.31
CA ASN A 16 13.46 10.79 -3.62
C ASN A 16 13.91 9.55 -2.83
N PHE A 17 12.96 8.77 -2.30
CA PHE A 17 13.21 7.58 -1.49
C PHE A 17 12.78 6.29 -2.21
N SER A 18 12.70 6.31 -3.54
CA SER A 18 12.28 5.15 -4.34
C SER A 18 13.13 3.90 -4.10
N SER A 19 14.41 4.08 -3.77
CA SER A 19 15.37 3.01 -3.46
C SER A 19 15.52 2.70 -1.97
N LEU A 20 14.77 3.38 -1.09
CA LEU A 20 14.84 3.22 0.36
C LEU A 20 13.49 2.78 0.96
N PRO A 21 13.49 2.02 2.07
CA PRO A 21 12.27 1.77 2.83
C PRO A 21 11.74 3.10 3.38
N TRP A 22 10.51 3.47 3.01
CA TRP A 22 9.84 4.62 3.63
C TRP A 22 8.35 4.35 3.92
N ALA A 23 7.82 5.06 4.91
CA ALA A 23 6.43 5.00 5.32
C ALA A 23 5.96 6.39 5.72
N ILE A 24 4.66 6.59 5.62
CA ILE A 24 3.97 7.81 5.99
C ILE A 24 2.85 7.46 6.97
N LEU A 25 2.76 8.26 8.03
CA LEU A 25 1.77 8.15 9.09
C LEU A 25 1.09 9.51 9.23
N GLY A 26 -0.23 9.52 9.28
CA GLY A 26 -0.95 10.75 9.67
C GLY A 26 -2.40 10.80 9.21
N ASP A 27 -3.01 11.96 9.45
CA ASP A 27 -4.35 12.31 9.03
C ASP A 27 -4.34 12.85 7.58
N PHE A 28 -4.94 12.09 6.67
CA PHE A 28 -5.08 12.48 5.27
C PHE A 28 -6.35 13.27 4.98
N ASN A 29 -7.25 13.37 5.96
CA ASN A 29 -8.54 14.04 5.86
C ASN A 29 -9.42 13.56 4.69
N VAL A 30 -9.15 12.35 4.17
CA VAL A 30 -9.84 11.73 3.03
C VAL A 30 -9.88 10.22 3.22
N SER A 31 -11.07 9.62 3.12
CA SER A 31 -11.20 8.16 3.05
C SER A 31 -10.79 7.68 1.66
N ARG A 32 -10.21 6.48 1.57
CA ARG A 32 -9.82 5.85 0.30
C ARG A 32 -11.05 5.33 -0.44
N SER A 33 -12.11 4.89 0.25
CA SER A 33 -13.35 4.44 -0.41
C SER A 33 -14.62 4.77 0.37
N VAL A 34 -15.78 4.51 -0.25
CA VAL A 34 -17.10 4.74 0.37
C VAL A 34 -17.33 3.78 1.55
N GLN A 35 -16.78 2.57 1.50
CA GLN A 35 -16.88 1.57 2.57
C GLN A 35 -16.15 1.99 3.86
N GLU A 36 -15.25 2.96 3.76
CA GLU A 36 -14.50 3.52 4.88
C GLU A 36 -15.24 4.71 5.54
N GLN A 37 -16.54 4.85 5.28
CA GLN A 37 -17.41 5.87 5.85
C GLN A 37 -18.73 5.24 6.31
N LEU A 38 -19.21 5.67 7.48
CA LEU A 38 -20.58 5.40 7.94
C LEU A 38 -21.28 6.72 8.25
N GLY A 39 -22.55 6.78 7.88
CA GLY A 39 -23.34 8.02 7.93
C GLY A 39 -22.87 9.04 6.89
N GLY A 40 -23.44 10.25 6.97
CA GLY A 40 -23.10 11.34 6.06
C GLY A 40 -23.55 11.11 4.61
N LYS A 41 -22.94 11.85 3.67
CA LYS A 41 -23.32 11.81 2.25
C LYS A 41 -22.76 10.55 1.58
N PRO A 42 -23.61 9.65 1.06
CA PRO A 42 -23.15 8.50 0.32
C PRO A 42 -22.54 8.93 -1.03
N GLY A 43 -21.51 8.19 -1.48
CA GLY A 43 -21.01 8.29 -2.84
C GLY A 43 -19.52 8.55 -2.96
N LEU A 44 -19.00 8.26 -4.15
CA LEU A 44 -17.61 8.51 -4.51
C LEU A 44 -17.36 10.01 -4.67
N SER A 45 -16.36 10.53 -3.96
CA SER A 45 -15.97 11.94 -4.08
C SER A 45 -14.74 12.11 -4.98
N LYS A 46 -14.59 13.31 -5.56
CA LYS A 46 -13.36 13.69 -6.27
C LYS A 46 -12.11 13.53 -5.40
N ALA A 47 -12.20 13.90 -4.12
CA ALA A 47 -11.09 13.76 -3.17
C ALA A 47 -10.67 12.29 -2.98
N MET A 48 -11.63 11.35 -2.90
CA MET A 48 -11.32 9.91 -2.84
C MET A 48 -10.56 9.43 -4.08
N LEU A 49 -10.99 9.88 -5.27
CA LEU A 49 -10.34 9.52 -6.53
C LEU A 49 -8.91 10.06 -6.60
N GLU A 50 -8.71 11.33 -6.26
CA GLU A 50 -7.40 11.97 -6.23
C GLU A 50 -6.47 11.31 -5.21
N PHE A 51 -6.99 10.97 -4.02
CA PHE A 51 -6.22 10.28 -2.99
C PHE A 51 -5.82 8.86 -3.42
N LYS A 52 -6.74 8.09 -4.02
CA LYS A 52 -6.42 6.77 -4.61
C LYS A 52 -5.34 6.88 -5.68
N ALA A 53 -5.42 7.89 -6.56
CA ALA A 53 -4.41 8.13 -7.58
C ALA A 53 -3.07 8.48 -6.94
N CYS A 54 -3.03 9.35 -5.93
CA CYS A 54 -1.81 9.68 -5.22
C CYS A 54 -1.15 8.45 -4.57
N ILE A 55 -1.92 7.62 -3.87
CA ILE A 55 -1.42 6.38 -3.25
C ILE A 55 -0.79 5.46 -4.31
N ARG A 56 -1.51 5.25 -5.43
CA ARG A 56 -1.03 4.43 -6.54
C ARG A 56 0.28 4.98 -7.11
N ASP A 57 0.33 6.28 -7.37
CA ASP A 57 1.48 6.93 -7.98
C ASP A 57 2.69 7.00 -7.02
N CYS A 58 2.47 6.91 -5.71
CA CYS A 58 3.52 6.78 -4.69
C CYS A 58 3.94 5.33 -4.43
N GLU A 59 3.27 4.34 -5.01
CA GLU A 59 3.49 2.90 -4.78
C GLU A 59 3.48 2.49 -3.29
N ILE A 60 2.62 3.14 -2.51
CA ILE A 60 2.44 2.82 -1.09
C ILE A 60 1.15 2.05 -0.85
N GLU A 61 1.12 1.25 0.21
CA GLU A 61 -0.07 0.54 0.64
C GLU A 61 -0.25 0.63 2.15
N ASP A 62 -1.52 0.51 2.58
CA ASP A 62 -1.89 0.45 4.00
C ASP A 62 -1.14 -0.72 4.68
N ILE A 63 -0.50 -0.39 5.80
CA ILE A 63 0.02 -1.38 6.73
C ILE A 63 -1.15 -2.08 7.41
N ARG A 64 -0.97 -3.35 7.81
CA ARG A 64 -2.00 -4.12 8.52
C ARG A 64 -2.50 -3.34 9.72
N GLN A 65 -3.78 -2.99 9.69
CA GLN A 65 -4.46 -2.25 10.74
C GLN A 65 -5.08 -3.20 11.78
N THR A 66 -5.06 -2.80 13.05
CA THR A 66 -5.81 -3.40 14.17
C THR A 66 -6.40 -2.32 15.07
N GLY A 67 -7.32 -2.69 15.95
CA GLY A 67 -8.05 -1.75 16.79
C GLY A 67 -9.21 -1.10 16.03
N CYS A 68 -9.42 0.21 16.23
CA CYS A 68 -10.50 0.96 15.60
C CYS A 68 -10.33 1.01 14.07
N PHE A 69 -11.33 0.55 13.32
CA PHE A 69 -11.33 0.63 11.85
C PHE A 69 -11.53 2.08 11.35
N TYR A 70 -12.56 2.74 11.88
CA TYR A 70 -12.79 4.17 11.69
C TYR A 70 -11.93 4.94 12.68
N THR A 71 -11.18 5.92 12.17
CA THR A 71 -10.20 6.67 12.96
C THR A 71 -10.75 8.01 13.40
N TRP A 72 -11.83 8.49 12.78
CA TRP A 72 -12.46 9.76 13.13
C TRP A 72 -13.97 9.60 13.32
N ASN A 73 -14.57 10.37 14.23
CA ASN A 73 -16.02 10.53 14.33
C ASN A 73 -16.41 11.96 14.71
N ASN A 74 -17.59 12.41 14.27
CA ASN A 74 -18.07 13.76 14.54
C ASN A 74 -18.58 14.02 15.98
N LYS A 75 -18.35 13.09 16.92
CA LYS A 75 -18.80 13.15 18.33
C LYS A 75 -20.31 13.30 18.54
N ARG A 76 -21.12 13.02 17.52
CA ARG A 76 -22.58 12.97 17.61
C ARG A 76 -23.05 11.54 17.84
N SER A 77 -24.32 11.39 18.21
CA SER A 77 -24.94 10.09 18.51
C SER A 77 -26.11 9.79 17.56
N GLY A 78 -26.51 8.52 17.50
CA GLY A 78 -27.68 8.09 16.74
C GLY A 78 -27.54 8.35 15.23
N ARG A 79 -28.60 8.89 14.61
CA ARG A 79 -28.67 9.11 13.15
C ARG A 79 -27.69 10.18 12.65
N GLU A 80 -27.19 11.04 13.55
CA GLU A 80 -26.23 12.08 13.21
C GLU A 80 -24.77 11.62 13.34
N LEU A 81 -24.53 10.41 13.84
CA LEU A 81 -23.18 9.86 13.95
C LEU A 81 -22.59 9.68 12.54
N ILE A 82 -21.42 10.28 12.34
CA ILE A 82 -20.60 10.09 11.14
C ILE A 82 -19.25 9.57 11.60
N THR A 83 -18.81 8.45 11.04
CA THR A 83 -17.47 7.90 11.27
C THR A 83 -16.74 7.70 9.95
N LYS A 84 -15.42 7.93 9.97
CA LYS A 84 -14.58 7.84 8.76
C LYS A 84 -13.22 7.25 9.12
N LYS A 85 -12.60 6.54 8.18
CA LYS A 85 -11.16 6.25 8.22
C LYS A 85 -10.42 7.35 7.47
N LEU A 86 -9.74 8.22 8.22
CA LEU A 86 -9.00 9.38 7.72
C LEU A 86 -7.49 9.25 7.96
N ASP A 87 -7.13 8.64 9.08
CA ASP A 87 -5.76 8.41 9.51
C ASP A 87 -5.24 7.10 8.94
N ARG A 88 -4.00 7.10 8.46
CA ARG A 88 -3.37 5.89 7.88
C ARG A 88 -1.91 5.79 8.20
N VAL A 89 -1.44 4.54 8.15
CA VAL A 89 -0.03 4.19 8.11
C VAL A 89 0.19 3.43 6.81
N MET A 90 1.00 3.99 5.91
CA MET A 90 1.24 3.40 4.60
C MET A 90 2.74 3.29 4.37
N GLY A 91 3.19 2.18 3.78
CA GLY A 91 4.60 1.94 3.48
C GLY A 91 4.80 1.64 2.00
N ASN A 92 6.00 1.90 1.49
CA ASN A 92 6.39 1.41 0.18
C ASN A 92 6.74 -0.09 0.22
N TRP A 93 6.90 -0.68 -0.97
CA TRP A 93 7.26 -2.09 -1.08
C TRP A 93 8.54 -2.46 -0.33
N LEU A 94 9.55 -1.57 -0.30
CA LEU A 94 10.82 -1.84 0.39
C LEU A 94 10.64 -1.95 1.92
N TRP A 95 9.71 -1.21 2.51
CA TRP A 95 9.34 -1.38 3.92
C TRP A 95 8.66 -2.75 4.14
N PHE A 96 7.76 -3.11 3.23
CA PHE A 96 7.24 -4.47 3.11
C PHE A 96 8.27 -5.45 2.54
N GLN A 97 9.56 -5.09 2.42
CA GLN A 97 10.73 -5.97 2.19
C GLN A 97 11.69 -6.09 3.37
N GLN A 98 11.61 -5.23 4.40
CA GLN A 98 12.55 -5.27 5.53
C GLN A 98 11.93 -5.61 6.91
N VAL A 99 10.65 -5.35 7.13
CA VAL A 99 9.99 -5.57 8.44
C VAL A 99 9.19 -6.88 8.49
N VAL A 100 9.41 -7.75 9.48
CA VAL A 100 8.74 -9.08 9.60
C VAL A 100 7.36 -8.94 10.23
N HIS A 101 7.29 -8.11 11.27
CA HIS A 101 6.08 -7.74 11.97
C HIS A 101 5.85 -6.26 11.77
N LEU A 102 4.91 -5.93 10.90
CA LEU A 102 4.52 -4.55 10.60
C LEU A 102 3.01 -4.42 10.82
N GLN A 103 2.63 -3.68 11.84
CA GLN A 103 1.25 -3.51 12.24
C GLN A 103 1.01 -2.08 12.74
N ALA A 104 -0.10 -1.50 12.33
CA ALA A 104 -0.61 -0.25 12.88
C ALA A 104 -1.79 -0.57 13.81
N HIS A 105 -1.69 -0.15 15.07
CA HIS A 105 -2.77 -0.25 16.04
C HIS A 105 -3.43 1.12 16.23
N PHE A 106 -4.75 1.18 16.06
CA PHE A 106 -5.53 2.39 16.31
C PHE A 106 -6.32 2.24 17.60
N HIS A 107 -5.95 3.04 18.59
CA HIS A 107 -6.54 3.04 19.92
C HIS A 107 -7.92 3.70 19.92
N ALA A 108 -8.71 3.49 20.97
CA ALA A 108 -9.94 4.24 21.16
C ALA A 108 -9.63 5.76 21.24
N PRO A 109 -10.47 6.63 20.66
CA PRO A 109 -10.16 8.04 20.47
C PRO A 109 -10.10 8.89 21.75
N GLY A 110 -10.51 8.35 22.91
CA GLY A 110 -10.53 9.08 24.17
C GLY A 110 -11.32 10.39 24.05
N ILE A 111 -10.69 11.52 24.42
CA ILE A 111 -11.26 12.86 24.30
C ILE A 111 -11.19 13.45 22.88
N SER A 112 -10.29 12.94 22.03
CA SER A 112 -10.12 13.40 20.65
C SER A 112 -11.25 12.87 19.75
N ASP A 113 -11.58 13.57 18.68
CA ASP A 113 -12.39 13.03 17.59
C ASP A 113 -11.62 12.04 16.70
N HIS A 114 -10.29 12.02 16.80
CA HIS A 114 -9.38 11.07 16.16
C HIS A 114 -8.90 9.95 17.09
N SER A 115 -8.63 8.79 16.49
CA SER A 115 -8.07 7.58 17.12
C SER A 115 -6.53 7.62 17.04
N PRO A 116 -5.80 7.60 18.16
CA PRO A 116 -4.34 7.58 18.15
C PRO A 116 -3.81 6.34 17.42
N ALA A 117 -2.79 6.55 16.57
CA ALA A 117 -2.14 5.49 15.82
C ALA A 117 -0.78 5.12 16.44
N GLU A 118 -0.53 3.84 16.62
CA GLU A 118 0.73 3.27 17.10
C GLU A 118 1.28 2.30 16.06
N LEU A 119 2.53 2.48 15.65
CA LEU A 119 3.19 1.62 14.66
C LEU A 119 4.11 0.62 15.37
N HIS A 120 3.76 -0.66 15.30
CA HIS A 120 4.57 -1.76 15.78
C HIS A 120 5.43 -2.30 14.63
N LEU A 121 6.74 -2.25 14.81
CA LEU A 121 7.71 -2.70 13.81
C LEU A 121 8.77 -3.60 14.46
N ARG A 122 8.99 -4.78 13.87
CA ARG A 122 10.14 -5.64 14.17
C ARG A 122 10.85 -5.99 12.88
N PHE A 123 12.11 -5.60 12.78
CA PHE A 123 12.97 -5.89 11.64
C PHE A 123 13.40 -7.36 11.63
N HIS A 124 13.69 -7.89 10.45
CA HIS A 124 14.33 -9.19 10.33
C HIS A 124 15.70 -9.16 11.03
N PRO A 125 16.07 -10.19 11.80
CA PRO A 125 17.47 -10.56 11.91
C PRO A 125 17.98 -10.80 10.47
N PRO A 126 19.18 -10.32 10.10
CA PRO A 126 19.72 -10.56 8.77
C PRO A 126 19.62 -12.06 8.41
N GLY A 127 18.96 -12.39 7.29
CA GLY A 127 18.97 -13.76 6.73
C GLY A 127 17.68 -14.58 6.80
N LEU A 128 16.63 -14.16 7.50
CA LEU A 128 15.33 -14.87 7.44
C LEU A 128 14.54 -14.44 6.20
N GLY A 129 14.35 -15.39 5.28
CA GLY A 129 13.67 -15.19 4.01
C GLY A 129 12.23 -14.68 4.16
N ARG A 130 11.84 -13.83 3.20
CA ARG A 130 10.65 -12.97 3.31
C ARG A 130 9.49 -13.35 2.39
N ALA A 131 8.27 -13.09 2.86
CA ALA A 131 7.04 -13.14 2.07
C ALA A 131 7.09 -12.22 0.84
N PHE A 132 6.81 -12.78 -0.33
CA PHE A 132 6.71 -12.04 -1.59
C PHE A 132 5.31 -11.42 -1.73
N LYS A 133 5.23 -10.17 -2.18
CA LYS A 133 3.98 -9.50 -2.55
C LYS A 133 4.07 -9.10 -4.01
N PHE A 134 2.97 -9.30 -4.70
CA PHE A 134 2.81 -8.89 -6.08
C PHE A 134 2.48 -7.40 -6.14
N LEU A 135 3.19 -6.63 -6.97
CA LEU A 135 2.88 -5.21 -7.20
C LEU A 135 2.05 -5.07 -8.47
N ASN A 136 0.89 -4.42 -8.36
CA ASN A 136 -0.02 -4.23 -9.50
C ASN A 136 0.61 -3.42 -10.64
N ILE A 137 1.58 -2.54 -10.34
CA ILE A 137 2.26 -1.76 -11.38
C ILE A 137 3.04 -2.63 -12.36
N TRP A 138 3.49 -3.82 -11.95
CA TRP A 138 4.15 -4.75 -12.86
C TRP A 138 3.23 -5.13 -14.01
N VAL A 139 1.93 -5.29 -13.77
CA VAL A 139 0.94 -5.63 -14.81
C VAL A 139 0.88 -4.57 -15.91
N SER A 140 1.17 -3.31 -15.59
CA SER A 140 1.18 -2.21 -16.54
C SER A 140 2.44 -2.16 -17.41
N HIS A 141 3.50 -2.90 -17.07
CA HIS A 141 4.74 -2.89 -17.84
C HIS A 141 4.62 -3.76 -19.11
N PRO A 142 5.03 -3.29 -20.30
CA PRO A 142 4.89 -4.05 -21.55
C PRO A 142 5.48 -5.48 -21.49
N SER A 143 6.62 -5.63 -20.82
CA SER A 143 7.31 -6.93 -20.68
C SER A 143 6.61 -7.93 -19.74
N PHE A 144 5.64 -7.50 -18.92
CA PHE A 144 5.04 -8.33 -17.88
C PHE A 144 4.37 -9.59 -18.44
N LEU A 145 3.52 -9.43 -19.45
CA LEU A 145 2.83 -10.57 -20.07
C LEU A 145 3.81 -11.56 -20.69
N GLY A 146 4.91 -11.06 -21.27
CA GLY A 146 5.97 -11.90 -21.81
C GLY A 146 6.64 -12.75 -20.72
N ILE A 147 7.05 -12.11 -19.62
CA ILE A 147 7.65 -12.78 -18.45
C ILE A 147 6.69 -13.83 -17.88
N PHE A 148 5.42 -13.44 -17.68
CA PHE A 148 4.42 -14.35 -17.15
C PHE A 148 4.26 -15.58 -18.05
N ARG A 149 4.07 -15.38 -19.36
CA ARG A 149 3.92 -16.48 -20.33
C ARG A 149 5.13 -17.39 -20.35
N GLN A 150 6.33 -16.85 -20.31
CA GLN A 150 7.56 -17.64 -20.29
C GLN A 150 7.62 -18.55 -19.05
N VAL A 151 7.34 -18.02 -17.86
CA VAL A 151 7.28 -18.82 -16.62
C VAL A 151 6.14 -19.83 -16.67
N TRP A 152 4.99 -19.44 -17.24
CA TRP A 152 3.83 -20.31 -17.35
C TRP A 152 3.99 -21.41 -18.39
N ALA A 153 4.89 -21.26 -19.37
CA ALA A 153 5.25 -22.29 -20.34
C ALA A 153 6.31 -23.28 -19.80
N ALA A 154 7.03 -22.95 -18.73
CA ALA A 154 8.05 -23.84 -18.16
C ALA A 154 7.44 -25.18 -17.72
N GLU A 155 8.06 -26.29 -18.12
CA GLU A 155 7.64 -27.61 -17.65
C GLU A 155 8.01 -27.80 -16.18
N VAL A 156 7.01 -28.14 -15.36
CA VAL A 156 7.19 -28.39 -13.94
C VAL A 156 6.34 -29.58 -13.55
N SER A 157 6.94 -30.57 -12.88
CA SER A 157 6.26 -31.77 -12.41
C SER A 157 5.58 -31.56 -11.05
N GLY A 158 4.54 -32.35 -10.79
CA GLY A 158 3.80 -32.37 -9.52
C GLY A 158 2.29 -32.40 -9.73
N THR A 159 1.55 -32.41 -8.63
CA THR A 159 0.10 -32.19 -8.64
C THR A 159 -0.24 -30.79 -9.17
N PRO A 160 -1.47 -30.54 -9.64
CA PRO A 160 -1.85 -29.23 -10.17
C PRO A 160 -1.52 -28.04 -9.22
N LEU A 161 -1.73 -28.21 -7.92
CA LEU A 161 -1.42 -27.16 -6.93
C LEU A 161 0.09 -26.95 -6.76
N GLU A 162 0.88 -28.03 -6.78
CA GLU A 162 2.34 -27.94 -6.71
C GLU A 162 2.92 -27.28 -7.97
N VAL A 163 2.36 -27.56 -9.14
CA VAL A 163 2.75 -26.90 -10.40
C VAL A 163 2.50 -25.40 -10.30
N VAL A 164 1.32 -24.97 -9.83
CA VAL A 164 1.02 -23.55 -9.63
C VAL A 164 1.99 -22.93 -8.62
N ALA A 165 2.20 -23.56 -7.46
CA ALA A 165 3.09 -23.05 -6.43
C ALA A 165 4.54 -22.91 -6.93
N LYS A 166 5.05 -23.88 -7.69
CA LYS A 166 6.39 -23.85 -8.29
C LYS A 166 6.48 -22.76 -9.38
N LYS A 167 5.46 -22.57 -10.22
CA LYS A 167 5.41 -21.47 -11.19
C LYS A 167 5.41 -20.10 -10.51
N LEU A 168 4.65 -19.93 -9.43
CA LEU A 168 4.69 -18.70 -8.62
C LEU A 168 6.08 -18.46 -8.00
N LYS A 169 6.76 -19.52 -7.54
CA LYS A 169 8.15 -19.44 -7.06
C LYS A 169 9.13 -19.01 -8.17
N LEU A 170 8.95 -19.49 -9.40
CA LEU A 170 9.76 -19.10 -10.56
C LEU A 170 9.45 -17.66 -11.03
N LEU A 171 8.19 -17.23 -10.89
CA LEU A 171 7.75 -15.89 -11.27
C LEU A 171 8.35 -14.81 -10.36
N LYS A 172 8.49 -15.09 -9.07
CA LYS A 172 9.06 -14.18 -8.06
C LYS A 172 10.38 -13.52 -8.50
N PRO A 173 11.47 -14.26 -8.79
CA PRO A 173 12.75 -13.65 -9.17
C PRO A 173 12.67 -12.88 -10.50
N ALA A 174 11.84 -13.33 -11.45
CA ALA A 174 11.66 -12.63 -12.72
C ALA A 174 11.00 -11.25 -12.52
N LEU A 175 9.97 -11.17 -11.66
CA LEU A 175 9.32 -9.91 -11.31
C LEU A 175 10.21 -9.02 -10.45
N GLN A 176 11.05 -9.59 -9.57
CA GLN A 176 12.04 -8.82 -8.82
C GLN A 176 13.10 -8.21 -9.73
N ARG A 177 13.48 -8.89 -10.81
CA ARG A 177 14.39 -8.36 -11.84
C ARG A 177 13.71 -7.24 -12.62
N LEU A 178 12.49 -7.46 -13.12
CA LEU A 178 11.69 -6.41 -13.77
C LEU A 178 11.58 -5.15 -12.90
N HIS A 179 11.30 -5.32 -11.61
CA HIS A 179 11.26 -4.21 -10.65
C HIS A 179 12.62 -3.52 -10.53
N SER A 180 13.70 -4.28 -10.46
CA SER A 180 15.05 -3.74 -10.34
C SER A 180 15.48 -2.93 -11.57
N ASP A 181 15.12 -3.40 -12.75
CA ASP A 181 15.58 -2.82 -14.01
C ASP A 181 14.79 -1.55 -14.39
N HIS A 182 13.49 -1.52 -14.07
CA HIS A 182 12.59 -0.49 -14.57
C HIS A 182 11.93 0.40 -13.50
N PHE A 183 11.99 0.00 -12.22
CA PHE A 183 11.26 0.70 -11.15
C PHE A 183 12.17 1.19 -10.01
N LYS A 184 13.48 0.88 -10.03
CA LYS A 184 14.43 1.38 -9.02
C LYS A 184 15.03 2.76 -9.32
N ASN A 185 14.95 3.24 -10.57
CA ASN A 185 15.58 4.50 -10.99
C ASN A 185 14.59 5.38 -11.79
N PRO A 186 14.19 6.56 -11.29
CA PRO A 186 13.30 7.48 -12.02
C PRO A 186 13.95 8.19 -13.24
N THR A 187 15.22 7.92 -13.57
CA THR A 187 15.96 8.71 -14.57
C THR A 187 15.74 8.31 -16.04
N SER A 188 14.81 7.40 -16.37
CA SER A 188 14.63 6.91 -17.76
C SER A 188 13.29 7.25 -18.41
N LEU A 189 12.47 8.12 -17.82
CA LEU A 189 11.19 8.57 -18.42
C LEU A 189 11.28 9.95 -19.11
N VAL A 190 12.46 10.32 -19.62
CA VAL A 190 12.59 11.44 -20.56
C VAL A 190 13.35 10.96 -21.80
N SER A 191 12.58 10.55 -22.81
CA SER A 191 12.92 10.67 -24.23
C SER A 191 11.63 10.77 -25.02
#